data_AF-A0A8J2R0H7-F1
#
_entry.id   AF-A0A8J2R0H7-F1
#
_cell.length_a   1.000
_cell.length_b   1.000
_cell.length_c   1.000
_cell.angle_alpha   90.00
_cell.angle_beta   90.00
_cell.angle_gamma   90.00
#
_symmetry.space_group_name_H-M   'P 1'
#
loop_
_entity.id
_entity.type
_entity.pdbx_description
1 polymer ?
#
loop_
_entity_poly.entity_id
_entity_poly.type
_entity_poly.pdbx_seq_one_letter_code
_entity_poly.pdbx_strand_id
1 'polypeptide(L)'
;MALHHSPKAIPGEDASKEDQIEGLVNNVKWQMSADRKVGALKQLQGLIWKQGYDKGGLKGHVFDDVSTALERWHSIEGQKVHLFIRLRCEETGRETLFTKNYGRQICTLK
;
A
#
# COMPACT_ATOMS: atom_id res chain seq x y z
N MET A 1 -7.90 25.16 -9.80
CA MET A 1 -6.99 25.12 -10.97
C MET A 1 -5.84 24.19 -10.62
N ALA A 2 -5.97 22.89 -10.89
CA ALA A 2 -4.88 21.94 -10.61
C ALA A 2 -3.80 22.17 -11.67
N LEU A 3 -2.64 22.68 -11.24
CA LEU A 3 -1.43 22.69 -12.05
C LEU A 3 -1.05 21.23 -12.30
N HIS A 4 -1.56 20.66 -13.39
CA HIS A 4 -1.11 19.38 -13.91
C HIS A 4 0.28 19.64 -14.49
N HIS A 5 1.28 19.69 -13.60
CA HIS A 5 2.67 19.73 -14.02
C HIS A 5 2.94 18.48 -14.86
N SER A 6 3.41 18.67 -16.08
CA SER A 6 3.82 17.57 -16.96
C SER A 6 4.76 16.63 -16.22
N PRO A 7 4.72 15.30 -16.48
CA PRO A 7 5.66 14.38 -15.87
C PRO A 7 7.08 14.84 -16.22
N LYS A 8 7.85 15.27 -15.22
CA LYS A 8 9.27 15.56 -15.40
C LYS A 8 9.96 14.23 -15.76
N ALA A 9 10.72 14.26 -16.85
CA ALA A 9 11.55 13.12 -17.23
C ALA A 9 12.52 12.82 -16.09
N ILE A 10 12.68 11.53 -15.79
CA ILE A 10 13.72 11.10 -14.86
C ILE A 10 15.05 11.28 -15.61
N PRO A 11 16.02 12.03 -15.07
CA PRO A 11 17.32 12.19 -15.69
C PRO A 11 17.98 10.84 -15.99
N GLY A 12 18.71 10.77 -17.12
CA GLY A 12 19.39 9.54 -17.56
C GLY A 12 20.58 9.15 -16.67
N GLU A 13 21.32 8.12 -17.07
CA GLU A 13 22.49 7.61 -16.32
C GLU A 13 23.61 8.66 -16.18
N ASP A 14 23.63 9.67 -17.05
CA ASP A 14 24.62 10.75 -17.05
C ASP A 14 24.39 11.82 -15.97
N ALA A 15 23.27 11.76 -15.24
CA ALA A 15 22.91 12.73 -14.21
C ALA A 15 23.38 12.33 -12.81
N SER A 16 23.48 13.30 -11.89
CA SER A 16 23.83 13.01 -10.50
C SER A 16 22.78 12.14 -9.82
N LYS A 17 23.19 11.36 -8.82
CA LYS A 17 22.27 10.54 -8.02
C LYS A 17 21.19 11.39 -7.35
N GLU A 18 21.55 12.59 -6.90
CA GLU A 18 20.61 13.54 -6.30
C GLU A 18 19.54 13.99 -7.30
N ASP A 19 19.93 14.32 -8.53
CA ASP A 19 19.00 14.75 -9.59
C ASP A 19 18.06 13.62 -10.02
N GLN A 20 18.58 12.39 -10.07
CA GLN A 20 17.79 11.19 -10.35
C GLN A 20 16.75 10.93 -9.26
N ILE A 21 17.14 11.05 -7.98
CA ILE A 21 16.23 10.91 -6.84
C ILE A 21 15.15 12.00 -6.89
N GLU A 22 15.53 13.25 -7.14
CA GLU A 22 14.58 14.36 -7.23
C GLU A 22 13.58 14.14 -8.39
N GLY A 23 14.09 13.73 -9.57
CA GLY A 23 13.27 13.38 -10.73
C GLY A 23 12.27 12.26 -10.41
N LEU A 24 12.72 11.21 -9.72
CA LEU A 24 11.88 10.10 -9.29
C LEU A 24 10.81 10.53 -8.28
N VAL A 25 11.17 11.33 -7.27
CA VAL A 25 10.22 11.84 -6.27
C VAL A 25 9.14 12.70 -6.93
N ASN A 26 9.52 13.58 -7.86
CA ASN A 26 8.59 14.40 -8.60
C ASN A 26 7.65 13.56 -9.47
N ASN A 27 8.18 12.50 -10.11
CA ASN A 27 7.38 11.56 -10.89
C ASN A 27 6.36 10.81 -10.02
N VAL A 28 6.77 10.30 -8.86
CA VAL A 28 5.87 9.61 -7.92
C VAL A 28 4.76 10.54 -7.42
N LYS A 29 5.10 11.77 -7.02
CA LYS A 29 4.13 12.78 -6.60
C LYS A 29 3.12 13.11 -7.70
N TRP A 30 3.60 13.26 -8.93
CA TRP A 30 2.73 13.46 -10.09
C TRP A 30 1.74 12.30 -10.26
N GLN A 31 2.24 11.05 -10.25
CA GLN A 31 1.38 9.88 -10.38
C GLN A 31 0.32 9.81 -9.27
N MET A 32 0.68 10.14 -8.03
CA MET A 32 -0.25 10.22 -6.91
C MET A 32 -1.30 11.33 -7.10
N SER A 33 -0.89 12.52 -7.56
CA SER A 33 -1.79 13.66 -7.78
C SER A 33 -2.84 13.39 -8.87
N ALA A 34 -2.49 12.57 -9.85
CA ALA A 34 -3.37 12.17 -10.95
C ALA A 34 -4.16 10.88 -10.64
N ASP A 35 -4.16 10.41 -9.38
CA ASP A 35 -4.77 9.15 -8.93
C ASP A 35 -4.41 7.95 -9.84
N ARG A 36 -3.18 7.95 -10.38
CA ARG A 36 -2.71 6.88 -11.26
C ARG A 36 -2.45 5.64 -10.44
N LYS A 37 -3.04 4.54 -10.87
CA LYS A 37 -2.92 3.25 -10.20
C LYS A 37 -2.03 2.34 -11.02
N VAL A 38 -0.73 2.64 -11.01
CA VAL A 38 0.28 1.87 -11.75
C VAL A 38 0.87 0.80 -10.82
N GLY A 39 1.13 -0.40 -11.35
CA GLY A 39 1.70 -1.50 -10.56
C GLY A 39 3.03 -1.15 -9.87
N ALA A 40 3.91 -0.40 -10.53
CA ALA A 40 5.19 0.04 -9.96
C ALA A 40 5.01 1.00 -8.76
N LEU A 41 4.05 1.93 -8.84
CA LEU A 41 3.74 2.86 -7.75
C LEU A 41 3.21 2.11 -6.52
N LYS A 42 2.31 1.15 -6.73
CA LYS A 42 1.77 0.31 -5.65
C LYS A 42 2.86 -0.52 -4.95
N GLN A 43 3.80 -1.07 -5.71
CA GLN A 43 4.92 -1.82 -5.13
C GLN A 43 5.79 -0.92 -4.24
N LEU A 44 6.14 0.28 -4.72
CA LEU A 44 6.89 1.26 -3.95
C LEU A 44 6.15 1.65 -2.65
N GLN A 45 4.85 1.96 -2.74
CA GLN A 45 4.02 2.28 -1.58
C GLN A 45 3.98 1.12 -0.58
N GLY A 46 3.88 -0.12 -1.05
CA GLY A 46 3.91 -1.32 -0.21
C GLY A 46 5.23 -1.47 0.57
N LEU A 47 6.37 -1.18 -0.06
CA LEU A 47 7.68 -1.22 0.59
C LEU A 47 7.81 -0.12 1.67
N ILE A 48 7.36 1.10 1.36
CA ILE A 48 7.37 2.22 2.31
C ILE A 48 6.48 1.90 3.52
N TRP A 49 5.26 1.39 3.28
CA TRP A 49 4.37 0.99 4.38
C TRP A 49 4.95 -0.12 5.22
N LYS A 50 5.50 -1.18 4.61
CA LYS A 50 6.15 -2.26 5.34
C LYS A 50 7.23 -1.71 6.28
N GLN A 51 8.11 -0.85 5.77
CA GLN A 51 9.15 -0.26 6.60
C GLN A 51 8.58 0.62 7.73
N GLY A 52 7.52 1.39 7.47
CA GLY A 52 6.88 2.24 8.48
C GLY A 52 6.18 1.45 9.59
N TYR A 53 5.54 0.33 9.25
CA TYR A 53 4.94 -0.60 10.21
C TYR A 53 6.01 -1.37 11.00
N ASP A 54 7.05 -1.87 10.33
CA ASP A 54 8.16 -2.60 10.98
C ASP A 54 8.91 -1.71 11.98
N LYS A 55 9.07 -0.42 11.67
CA LYS A 55 9.67 0.58 12.58
C LYS A 55 8.71 1.09 13.66
N GLY A 56 7.43 0.72 13.63
CA GLY A 56 6.40 1.20 14.55
C GLY A 56 6.00 2.67 14.38
N GLY A 57 6.51 3.35 13.36
CA GLY A 57 6.17 4.75 13.05
C GLY A 57 4.82 4.92 12.38
N LEU A 58 4.30 3.86 11.74
CA LEU A 58 2.94 3.80 11.22
C LEU A 58 2.11 2.83 12.06
N LYS A 59 0.91 3.28 12.45
CA LYS A 59 -0.12 2.45 13.07
C LYS A 59 -1.41 2.57 12.26
N GLY A 60 -2.00 1.43 11.93
CA GLY A 60 -3.31 1.39 11.27
C GLY A 60 -4.38 1.58 12.33
N HIS A 61 -5.31 2.51 12.09
CA HIS A 61 -6.46 2.65 12.97
C HIS A 61 -7.39 1.46 12.76
N VAL A 62 -7.72 0.78 13.86
CA VAL A 62 -8.69 -0.30 13.93
C VAL A 62 -9.68 0.10 15.01
N PHE A 63 -10.98 -0.03 14.72
CA PHE A 63 -12.02 0.27 15.70
C PHE A 63 -12.07 -0.82 16.78
N ASP A 64 -12.41 -0.43 18.01
CA ASP A 64 -12.34 -1.30 19.18
C ASP A 64 -13.29 -2.50 19.10
N ASP A 65 -14.37 -2.40 18.31
CA ASP A 65 -15.34 -3.48 18.08
C ASP A 65 -14.82 -4.55 17.10
N VAL A 66 -13.87 -4.19 16.22
CA VAL A 66 -13.36 -5.08 15.17
C VAL A 66 -12.57 -6.25 15.76
N SER A 67 -11.72 -6.01 16.75
CA SER A 67 -10.95 -7.07 17.42
C SER A 67 -11.87 -8.10 18.07
N THR A 68 -12.85 -7.62 18.84
CA THR A 68 -13.84 -8.44 19.52
C THR A 68 -14.68 -9.27 18.52
N ALA A 69 -15.08 -8.66 17.40
CA ALA A 69 -15.83 -9.37 16.36
C ALA A 69 -15.02 -10.47 15.68
N LEU A 70 -13.75 -10.19 15.33
CA LEU A 70 -12.85 -11.15 14.70
C LEU A 70 -12.56 -12.36 15.59
N GLU A 71 -12.33 -12.14 16.88
CA GLU A 71 -12.11 -13.22 17.86
C GLU A 71 -13.33 -14.13 17.98
N ARG A 72 -14.54 -13.54 18.05
CA ARG A 72 -15.80 -14.31 18.09
C ARG A 72 -15.97 -15.16 16.85
N TRP A 73 -15.76 -14.60 15.66
CA TRP A 73 -15.90 -15.36 14.42
C TRP A 73 -14.85 -16.46 14.26
N HIS A 74 -13.64 -16.27 14.79
CA HIS A 74 -12.60 -17.30 14.82
C HIS A 74 -12.91 -18.45 15.81
N SER A 75 -13.68 -18.19 16.86
CA SER A 75 -14.02 -19.21 17.86
C SER A 75 -15.08 -20.22 17.38
N ILE A 76 -15.75 -19.94 16.26
CA ILE A 76 -16.77 -20.83 15.68
C ILE A 76 -16.08 -21.89 14.83
N GLU A 77 -16.19 -23.16 15.23
CA GLU A 77 -15.62 -24.28 14.48
C GLU A 77 -16.16 -24.34 13.04
N GLY A 78 -15.25 -24.47 12.07
CA GLY A 78 -15.58 -24.55 10.65
C GLY A 78 -15.76 -23.20 9.94
N GLN A 79 -15.79 -22.07 10.66
CA GLN A 79 -15.93 -20.74 10.05
C GLN A 79 -14.57 -20.20 9.60
N LYS A 80 -14.47 -19.77 8.32
CA LYS A 80 -13.31 -19.05 7.80
C LYS A 80 -13.64 -17.57 7.67
N VAL A 81 -12.77 -16.71 8.19
CA VAL A 81 -12.87 -15.26 8.05
C VAL A 81 -11.92 -14.81 6.95
N HIS A 82 -12.44 -14.05 5.99
CA HIS A 82 -11.68 -13.51 4.86
C HIS A 82 -11.86 -11.99 4.79
N LEU A 83 -10.78 -11.28 4.52
CA LEU A 83 -10.79 -9.83 4.32
C LEU A 83 -10.67 -9.53 2.82
N PHE A 84 -11.69 -8.91 2.24
CA PHE A 84 -11.68 -8.47 0.85
C PHE A 84 -11.47 -6.96 0.78
N ILE A 85 -10.30 -6.54 0.30
CA ILE A 85 -9.98 -5.11 0.10
C ILE A 85 -9.80 -4.86 -1.39
N ARG A 86 -10.65 -4.00 -1.95
CA ARG A 86 -10.49 -3.53 -3.33
C ARG A 86 -9.63 -2.27 -3.35
N LEU A 87 -8.31 -2.44 -3.53
CA LEU A 87 -7.42 -1.33 -3.87
C LEU A 87 -7.57 -1.03 -5.36
N ARG A 88 -8.47 -0.11 -5.71
CA ARG A 88 -8.77 0.25 -7.11
C ARG A 88 -7.47 0.45 -7.89
N CYS A 89 -7.32 -0.27 -8.99
CA CYS A 89 -6.20 -0.21 -9.94
C CYS A 89 -6.63 -0.94 -11.17
N GLU A 90 -6.98 -0.18 -12.20
CA GLU A 90 -7.48 -0.72 -13.45
C GLU A 90 -6.30 -0.87 -14.40
N GLU A 91 -5.49 -1.90 -14.14
CA GLU A 91 -4.56 -2.45 -15.12
C GLU A 91 -4.80 -3.96 -15.16
N THR A 92 -5.64 -4.35 -16.13
CA THR A 92 -5.72 -5.65 -16.79
C THR A 92 -5.58 -6.93 -15.94
N GLY A 93 -6.73 -7.51 -15.57
CA GLY A 93 -6.96 -8.95 -15.75
C GLY A 93 -6.16 -9.97 -14.91
N ARG A 94 -5.66 -9.64 -13.72
CA ARG A 94 -5.22 -10.66 -12.75
C ARG A 94 -5.89 -10.45 -11.40
N GLU A 95 -6.99 -11.17 -11.18
CA GLU A 95 -7.53 -11.43 -9.84
C GLU A 95 -6.47 -12.17 -9.02
N THR A 96 -5.61 -11.40 -8.35
CA THR A 96 -4.67 -11.99 -7.40
C THR A 96 -5.40 -12.06 -6.07
N LEU A 97 -6.10 -13.18 -5.84
CA LEU A 97 -6.61 -13.53 -4.52
C LEU A 97 -5.40 -13.64 -3.58
N PHE A 98 -5.15 -12.60 -2.78
CA PHE A 98 -4.18 -12.67 -1.70
C PHE A 98 -4.81 -13.47 -0.56
N THR A 99 -4.73 -14.80 -0.64
CA THR A 99 -4.94 -15.69 0.50
C THR A 99 -3.72 -15.64 1.41
N LYS A 100 -3.48 -14.50 2.08
CA LYS A 100 -2.65 -14.54 3.28
C LYS A 100 -3.49 -15.19 4.38
N ASN A 101 -3.14 -16.42 4.73
CA ASN A 101 -3.48 -16.98 6.03
C ASN A 101 -2.98 -15.96 7.06
N TYR A 102 -3.91 -15.16 7.62
CA TYR A 102 -3.65 -14.32 8.79
C TYR A 102 -3.53 -15.22 10.02
N GLY A 103 -2.58 -16.15 9.98
CA GLY A 103 -2.06 -16.83 11.14
C GLY A 103 -0.95 -15.98 11.71
N ARG A 104 -1.15 -15.45 12.92
CA ARG A 104 -0.10 -14.92 13.82
C ARG A 104 0.56 -13.56 13.56
N GLN A 105 -0.11 -12.61 12.90
CA GLN A 105 0.26 -11.20 13.05
C GLN A 105 -0.99 -10.32 13.09
N ILE A 106 -1.81 -10.53 14.11
CA ILE A 106 -2.54 -9.38 14.68
C ILE A 106 -1.43 -8.54 15.28
N CYS A 107 -1.15 -7.40 14.65
CA CYS A 107 -0.23 -6.39 15.12
C CYS A 107 -0.41 -6.27 16.63
N THR A 108 0.64 -6.61 17.37
CA THR A 108 0.68 -6.60 18.82
C THR A 108 0.21 -5.22 19.29
N LEU A 109 -1.04 -5.14 19.73
CA LEU A 109 -1.57 -4.01 20.46
C LEU A 109 -0.91 -4.05 21.84
N LYS A 110 0.20 -3.33 21.95
CA LYS A 110 0.58 -2.68 23.20
C LYS A 110 0.33 -1.18 23.04
#